data_AF-A0AAJ1PD30-F1
#
_entry.id   AF-A0AAJ1PD30-F1
#
_cell.length_a   1.000
_cell.length_b   1.000
_cell.length_c   1.000
_cell.angle_alpha   90.00
_cell.angle_beta   90.00
_cell.angle_gamma   90.00
#
_symmetry.space_group_name_H-M   'P 1'
#
loop_
_entity.id
_entity.type
_entity.pdbx_description
1 polymer ?
#
loop_
_entity_poly.entity_id
_entity_poly.type
_entity_poly.pdbx_seq_one_letter_code
_entity_poly.pdbx_strand_id
1 'polypeptide(L)'
;MTTTNNRAWKALLPQNGMIGMSPQVGRVKIPPIRVRQTLNLTGGRKIKAVKACWFEKDSARFVTLVPSTGRLRMEMDSLKGGETIEFVGHSREWHDMSGQNGFVVIVTDMDIIEAKKIATVAKS
;
A
#
# COMPACT_ATOMS: atom_id res chain seq x y z
N MET A 1 -21.05 43.80 3.99
CA MET A 1 -21.03 43.20 2.64
C MET A 1 -20.78 41.71 2.81
N THR A 2 -21.76 40.90 2.42
CA THR A 2 -21.91 39.49 2.77
C THR A 2 -20.75 38.65 2.21
N THR A 3 -20.02 37.95 3.08
CA THR A 3 -19.00 36.97 2.67
C THR A 3 -19.70 35.77 2.02
N THR A 4 -19.73 35.74 0.69
CA THR A 4 -20.31 34.63 -0.07
C THR A 4 -19.41 33.41 0.09
N ASN A 5 -19.71 32.61 1.12
CA ASN A 5 -19.05 31.34 1.40
C ASN A 5 -19.20 30.41 0.18
N ASN A 6 -18.11 30.20 -0.55
CA ASN A 6 -18.08 29.26 -1.67
C ASN A 6 -18.30 27.83 -1.15
N ARG A 7 -19.52 27.32 -1.30
CA ARG A 7 -19.96 26.00 -0.84
C ARG A 7 -20.00 24.96 -1.96
N ALA A 8 -19.41 25.25 -3.12
CA ALA A 8 -19.40 24.33 -4.27
C ALA A 8 -18.81 22.95 -3.92
N TRP A 9 -17.87 22.89 -2.96
CA TRP A 9 -17.28 21.65 -2.47
C TRP A 9 -18.27 20.69 -1.80
N LYS A 10 -19.44 21.16 -1.31
CA LYS A 10 -20.45 20.29 -0.69
C LYS A 10 -21.12 19.35 -1.70
N ALA A 11 -21.16 19.71 -2.97
CA ALA A 11 -21.69 18.85 -4.04
C ALA A 11 -20.77 17.65 -4.37
N LEU A 12 -19.52 17.69 -3.91
CA LEU A 12 -18.54 16.63 -4.08
C LEU A 12 -18.53 15.63 -2.91
N LEU A 13 -19.38 15.84 -1.90
CA LEU A 13 -19.52 14.92 -0.77
C LEU A 13 -20.36 13.70 -1.19
N PRO A 14 -19.85 12.46 -1.05
CA PRO A 14 -20.63 11.27 -1.32
C PRO A 14 -21.84 11.17 -0.38
N GLN A 15 -22.97 10.64 -0.86
CA GLN A 15 -24.23 10.55 -0.10
C GLN A 15 -24.13 9.75 1.21
N ASN A 16 -23.14 8.86 1.34
CA ASN A 16 -22.91 8.06 2.54
C ASN A 16 -21.84 8.64 3.49
N GLY A 17 -21.37 9.87 3.25
CA GLY A 17 -20.56 10.62 4.22
C GLY A 17 -19.17 10.07 4.55
N MET A 18 -18.70 9.04 3.83
CA MET A 18 -17.37 8.49 4.09
C MET A 18 -16.29 9.35 3.42
N ILE A 19 -15.64 10.18 4.23
CA ILE A 19 -14.28 10.63 4.01
C ILE A 19 -13.42 9.84 4.97
N GLY A 20 -12.50 9.04 4.45
CA GLY A 20 -11.48 8.46 5.30
C GLY A 20 -10.38 7.89 4.43
N MET A 21 -9.18 8.45 4.53
CA MET A 21 -7.96 7.66 4.40
C MET A 21 -6.89 8.27 5.30
N SER A 22 -7.16 8.24 6.62
CA SER A 22 -6.12 8.36 7.66
C SER A 22 -4.95 7.42 7.33
N PRO A 23 -3.69 7.74 7.69
CA PRO A 23 -2.62 6.75 7.56
C PRO A 23 -3.07 5.44 8.24
N GLN A 24 -3.08 4.36 7.47
CA GLN A 24 -3.39 3.02 7.94
C GLN A 24 -2.07 2.35 8.28
N VAL A 25 -2.01 1.78 9.48
CA VAL A 25 -0.97 0.81 9.82
C VAL A 25 -1.43 -0.53 9.26
N GLY A 26 -0.56 -1.18 8.52
CA GLY A 26 -0.85 -2.44 7.85
C GLY A 26 0.27 -3.45 8.02
N ARG A 27 -0.10 -4.73 7.95
CA ARG A 27 0.86 -5.84 7.91
C ARG A 27 0.57 -6.69 6.68
N VAL A 28 1.58 -6.92 5.86
CA VAL A 28 1.46 -7.72 4.63
C VAL A 28 2.63 -8.68 4.51
N LYS A 29 2.47 -9.73 3.71
CA LYS A 29 3.60 -10.58 3.31
C LYS A 29 4.05 -10.26 1.90
N ILE A 30 5.35 -10.30 1.69
CA ILE A 30 5.93 -10.18 0.36
C ILE A 30 5.89 -11.56 -0.31
N PRO A 31 5.32 -11.69 -1.52
CA PRO A 31 5.32 -12.96 -2.23
C PRO A 31 6.78 -13.39 -2.54
N PRO A 32 7.09 -14.69 -2.53
CA PRO A 32 8.45 -15.19 -2.77
C PRO A 32 8.94 -14.96 -4.20
N ILE A 33 8.06 -14.53 -5.11
CA ILE A 33 8.33 -14.38 -6.54
C ILE A 33 7.77 -13.04 -7.01
N ARG A 34 8.53 -12.33 -7.88
CA ARG A 34 8.15 -11.03 -8.48
C ARG A 34 7.79 -9.96 -7.43
N VAL A 35 8.72 -9.76 -6.49
CA VAL A 35 8.63 -8.74 -5.43
C VAL A 35 8.44 -7.33 -6.00
N ARG A 36 9.19 -6.98 -7.05
CA ARG A 36 9.23 -5.63 -7.60
C ARG A 36 8.40 -5.52 -8.87
N GLN A 37 7.78 -4.37 -9.03
CA GLN A 37 6.98 -4.00 -10.19
C GLN A 37 7.28 -2.55 -10.56
N THR A 38 7.11 -2.22 -11.84
CA THR A 38 7.23 -0.85 -12.36
C THR A 38 5.85 -0.38 -12.78
N LEU A 39 5.37 0.68 -12.16
CA LEU A 39 4.12 1.34 -12.51
C LEU A 39 4.42 2.47 -13.49
N ASN A 40 3.69 2.49 -14.61
CA ASN A 40 3.69 3.60 -15.55
C ASN A 40 2.56 4.55 -15.16
N LEU A 41 2.90 5.78 -14.81
CA LEU A 41 1.95 6.83 -14.51
C LEU A 41 1.67 7.66 -15.76
N THR A 42 0.52 8.34 -15.75
CA THR A 42 0.18 9.36 -16.73
C THR A 42 1.30 10.39 -16.86
N GLY A 43 1.63 10.76 -18.09
CA GLY A 43 2.78 11.61 -18.39
C GLY A 43 4.12 10.86 -18.51
N GLY A 44 4.10 9.53 -18.60
CA GLY A 44 5.27 8.70 -18.89
C GLY A 44 6.22 8.48 -17.71
N ARG A 45 5.86 8.99 -16.52
CA ARG A 45 6.66 8.79 -15.31
C ARG A 45 6.59 7.34 -14.87
N LYS A 46 7.75 6.74 -14.59
CA LYS A 46 7.86 5.37 -14.08
C LYS A 46 8.17 5.39 -12.59
N ILE A 47 7.48 4.58 -11.80
CA ILE A 47 7.75 4.41 -10.37
C ILE A 47 7.97 2.93 -10.06
N LYS A 48 9.00 2.63 -9.28
CA LYS A 48 9.23 1.30 -8.74
C LYS A 48 8.35 1.09 -7.50
N ALA A 49 7.69 -0.05 -7.44
CA ALA A 49 6.77 -0.43 -6.38
C ALA A 49 7.00 -1.90 -5.99
N VAL A 50 6.42 -2.30 -4.86
CA VAL A 50 6.52 -3.67 -4.33
C VAL A 50 5.15 -4.33 -4.35
N LYS A 51 5.09 -5.58 -4.82
CA LYS A 51 3.90 -6.42 -4.70
C LYS A 51 3.85 -7.02 -3.29
N ALA A 52 2.69 -6.99 -2.67
CA ALA A 52 2.47 -7.61 -1.38
C ALA A 52 1.11 -8.32 -1.32
N CYS A 53 0.98 -9.22 -0.36
CA CYS A 53 -0.23 -9.97 -0.06
C CYS A 53 -0.79 -9.48 1.26
N TRP A 54 -1.98 -8.89 1.21
CA TRP A 54 -2.80 -8.61 2.37
C TRP A 54 -3.64 -9.85 2.70
N PHE A 55 -3.54 -10.32 3.93
CA PHE A 55 -4.31 -11.45 4.42
C PHE A 55 -5.37 -10.96 5.39
N GLU A 56 -6.63 -11.28 5.12
CA GLU A 56 -7.75 -11.01 6.00
C GLU A 56 -8.57 -12.29 6.16
N LYS A 57 -8.46 -12.90 7.35
CA LYS A 57 -9.05 -14.20 7.70
C LYS A 57 -8.79 -15.23 6.59
N ASP A 58 -9.82 -15.54 5.80
CA ASP A 58 -9.80 -16.58 4.77
C ASP A 58 -9.53 -16.04 3.36
N SER A 59 -9.23 -14.74 3.24
CA SER A 59 -8.97 -14.09 1.96
C SER A 59 -7.57 -13.53 1.87
N ALA A 60 -6.98 -13.67 0.68
CA ALA A 60 -5.73 -13.03 0.32
C ALA A 60 -5.98 -12.09 -0.86
N ARG A 61 -5.50 -10.85 -0.73
CA ARG A 61 -5.58 -9.84 -1.80
C ARG A 61 -4.19 -9.35 -2.14
N PHE A 62 -3.92 -9.19 -3.42
CA PHE A 62 -2.71 -8.50 -3.84
C PHE A 62 -2.89 -6.99 -3.69
N VAL A 63 -1.89 -6.37 -3.09
CA VAL A 63 -1.77 -4.92 -2.93
C VAL A 63 -0.41 -4.48 -3.46
N THR A 64 -0.35 -3.29 -4.04
CA THR A 64 0.90 -2.71 -4.51
C THR A 64 1.33 -1.57 -3.59
N LEU A 65 2.51 -1.71 -3.00
CA LEU A 65 3.10 -0.70 -2.13
C LEU A 65 3.95 0.26 -2.96
N VAL A 66 3.60 1.54 -2.90
CA VAL A 66 4.27 2.61 -3.63
C VAL A 66 4.96 3.52 -2.62
N PRO A 67 6.26 3.83 -2.77
CA PRO A 67 6.92 4.77 -1.89
C PRO A 67 6.35 6.18 -2.09
N SER A 68 6.00 6.86 -1.00
CA SER A 68 5.46 8.24 -1.01
C SER A 68 6.34 9.26 -1.71
N THR A 69 7.67 9.07 -1.70
CA THR A 69 8.64 9.96 -2.37
C THR A 69 8.72 9.71 -3.90
N GLY A 70 8.09 8.65 -4.40
CA GLY A 70 8.21 8.20 -5.78
C GLY A 70 9.58 7.60 -6.14
N ARG A 71 10.49 7.46 -5.18
CA ARG A 71 11.76 6.73 -5.30
C ARG A 71 11.72 5.53 -4.37
N LEU A 72 12.24 4.39 -4.84
CA LEU A 72 12.25 3.17 -4.04
C LEU A 72 13.10 3.38 -2.79
N ARG A 73 12.54 3.07 -1.62
CA ARG A 73 13.25 3.12 -0.33
C ARG A 73 14.20 1.93 -0.21
N MET A 74 15.24 2.04 0.63
CA MET A 74 16.22 0.97 0.81
C MET A 74 15.57 -0.31 1.37
N GLU A 75 14.61 -0.18 2.29
CA GLU A 75 13.86 -1.30 2.87
C GLU A 75 13.06 -2.03 1.80
N MET A 76 12.43 -1.29 0.89
CA MET A 76 11.72 -1.89 -0.26
C MET A 76 12.68 -2.53 -1.27
N ASP A 77 13.87 -1.94 -1.45
CA ASP A 77 14.90 -2.44 -2.35
C ASP A 77 15.71 -3.60 -1.76
N SER A 78 15.62 -3.87 -0.46
CA SER A 78 16.30 -5.00 0.18
C SER A 78 15.47 -6.29 0.12
N LEU A 79 14.14 -6.19 0.00
CA LEU A 79 13.21 -7.33 -0.05
C LEU A 79 13.60 -8.37 -1.11
N LYS A 80 13.59 -9.64 -0.69
CA LYS A 80 13.91 -10.84 -1.47
C LYS A 80 12.69 -11.72 -1.72
N GLY A 81 11.64 -11.60 -0.91
CA GLY A 81 10.42 -12.38 -0.99
C GLY A 81 10.26 -13.31 0.21
N GLY A 82 9.02 -13.45 0.69
CA GLY A 82 8.67 -14.24 1.87
C GLY A 82 8.68 -13.45 3.18
N GLU A 83 9.23 -12.24 3.20
CA GLU A 83 9.24 -11.39 4.39
C GLU A 83 7.83 -10.94 4.76
N THR A 84 7.63 -10.68 6.06
CA THR A 84 6.48 -9.93 6.55
C THR A 84 6.92 -8.50 6.77
N ILE A 85 6.12 -7.54 6.34
CA ILE A 85 6.40 -6.13 6.55
C ILE A 85 5.24 -5.49 7.28
N GLU A 86 5.58 -4.51 8.10
CA GLU A 86 4.64 -3.56 8.66
C GLU A 86 4.87 -2.21 8.03
N PHE A 87 3.81 -1.45 7.83
CA PHE A 87 3.91 -0.15 7.19
C PHE A 87 2.89 0.81 7.75
N VAL A 88 3.16 2.11 7.54
CA VAL A 88 2.17 3.18 7.61
C VAL A 88 2.03 3.81 6.23
N GLY A 89 0.79 4.03 5.80
CA GLY A 89 0.53 4.61 4.49
C GLY A 89 -0.92 4.89 4.20
N HIS A 90 -1.18 5.42 3.01
CA HIS A 90 -2.53 5.77 2.57
C HIS A 90 -2.98 4.83 1.45
N SER A 91 -4.06 4.09 1.67
CA SER A 91 -4.69 3.34 0.59
C SER A 91 -5.25 4.29 -0.47
N ARG A 92 -5.09 3.93 -1.74
CA ARG A 92 -5.71 4.58 -2.88
C ARG A 92 -6.18 3.49 -3.85
N GLU A 93 -7.27 3.77 -4.53
CA GLU A 93 -7.62 3.00 -5.71
C GLU A 93 -6.68 3.38 -6.85
N TRP A 94 -6.23 2.40 -7.60
CA TRP A 94 -5.40 2.60 -8.79
C TRP A 94 -6.05 1.90 -9.97
N HIS A 95 -6.09 2.59 -11.10
CA HIS A 95 -6.54 2.05 -12.37
C HIS A 95 -5.31 1.94 -13.27
N ASP A 96 -5.04 0.73 -13.75
CA ASP A 96 -4.00 0.56 -14.75
C ASP A 96 -4.49 1.05 -16.14
N MET A 97 -3.59 1.07 -17.13
CA MET A 97 -3.95 1.54 -18.48
C MET A 97 -4.95 0.62 -19.20
N SER A 98 -5.26 -0.55 -18.67
CA SER A 98 -6.28 -1.47 -19.18
C SER A 98 -7.65 -1.29 -18.50
N GLY A 99 -7.75 -0.37 -17.53
CA GLY A 99 -8.97 -0.14 -16.76
C GLY A 99 -9.21 -1.15 -15.65
N GLN A 100 -8.22 -2.00 -15.31
CA GLN A 100 -8.33 -2.89 -14.16
C GLN A 100 -8.08 -2.12 -12.86
N ASN A 101 -8.94 -2.36 -11.86
CA ASN A 101 -8.81 -1.76 -10.54
C ASN A 101 -7.84 -2.60 -9.70
N GLY A 102 -6.77 -1.96 -9.23
CA GLY A 102 -5.83 -2.49 -8.25
C GLY A 102 -5.84 -1.67 -6.96
N PHE A 103 -5.55 -2.33 -5.84
CA PHE A 103 -5.35 -1.64 -4.57
C PHE A 103 -3.88 -1.22 -4.45
N VAL A 104 -3.64 0.09 -4.30
CA VAL A 104 -2.31 0.61 -3.97
C VAL A 104 -2.29 1.20 -2.58
N VAL A 105 -1.14 1.13 -1.91
CA VAL A 105 -0.90 1.87 -0.69
C VAL A 105 0.33 2.73 -0.89
N ILE A 106 0.17 4.03 -0.69
CA ILE A 106 1.27 4.98 -0.66
C ILE A 106 1.92 4.91 0.71
N VAL A 107 3.05 4.22 0.79
CA VAL A 107 3.78 3.95 2.03
C VAL A 107 4.63 5.16 2.41
N THR A 108 4.38 5.69 3.58
CA THR A 108 5.17 6.77 4.20
C THR A 108 6.31 6.21 5.02
N ASP A 109 6.14 5.05 5.67
CA ASP A 109 7.20 4.36 6.39
C ASP A 109 6.92 2.85 6.51
N MET A 110 7.98 2.05 6.74
CA MET A 110 7.84 0.60 6.87
C MET A 110 8.99 -0.05 7.63
N ASP A 111 8.73 -1.24 8.15
CA ASP A 111 9.72 -2.12 8.76
C ASP A 111 9.54 -3.56 8.26
N ILE A 112 10.65 -4.31 8.22
CA ILE A 112 10.67 -5.73 7.86
C ILE A 112 10.67 -6.53 9.15
N ILE A 113 9.57 -7.24 9.41
CA ILE A 113 9.43 -8.07 10.61
C ILE A 113 10.13 -9.39 10.37
N GLU A 114 11.21 -9.63 11.12
CA GLU A 114 11.83 -10.95 11.19
C GLU A 114 10.80 -11.98 11.68
N ALA A 115 10.72 -13.11 10.99
CA ALA A 115 9.97 -14.24 11.51
C ALA A 115 10.57 -14.62 12.87
N LYS A 116 9.80 -14.46 13.95
CA LYS A 116 10.19 -14.98 15.28
C LYS A 116 10.67 -16.42 15.06
N LYS A 117 11.96 -16.67 15.29
CA LYS A 117 12.47 -18.05 15.40
C LYS A 117 11.68 -18.68 16.53
N ILE A 118 10.70 -19.51 16.20
CA ILE A 118 10.09 -20.41 17.17
C ILE A 118 11.23 -21.35 17.54
N ALA A 119 11.87 -21.10 18.68
CA ALA A 119 12.80 -22.04 19.26
C ALA A 119 11.99 -23.31 19.52
N THR A 120 12.21 -24.34 18.69
CA THR A 120 11.71 -25.68 18.96
C THR A 120 12.36 -26.12 20.27
N VAL A 121 11.65 -25.98 21.38
CA VAL A 121 12.01 -26.65 22.63
C VAL A 121 11.79 -28.13 22.38
N ALA A 122 12.85 -28.81 21.92
CA ALA A 122 12.91 -30.25 21.94
C ALA A 122 12.80 -30.68 23.41
N LYS A 123 11.65 -31.23 23.80
CA LYS A 123 11.53 -31.95 25.07
C LYS A 123 12.45 -33.16 24.98
N SER A 124 13.50 -33.14 25.81
CA SER A 124 14.25 -34.33 26.19
C SER A 124 13.40 -35.24 27.06
#